data_AF-A0A0L6D037-F1
#
_entry.id   AF-A0A0L6D037-F1
#
_cell.length_a   1.000
_cell.length_b   1.000
_cell.length_c   1.000
_cell.angle_alpha   90.00
_cell.angle_beta   90.00
_cell.angle_gamma   90.00
#
_symmetry.space_group_name_H-M   'P 1'
#
loop_
_entity.id
_entity.type
_entity.pdbx_description
1 polymer ?
#
loop_
_entity_poly.entity_id
_entity_poly.type
_entity_poly.pdbx_seq_one_letter_code
_entity_poly.pdbx_strand_id
1 'polypeptide(L)'
;MTEKTPPKWAKPVLEFGPLLVFFAAYLWLKDRVFTIGGVDYDGFIVVTAGFIPIFLISMALLWKLTGHLSRMQIVTAVLIVVFGGLSVWFNDPRFFKMKPTMIYLLFGGVLGIGLLRGQSWLQVVMEGVMPLTDQGWMILTRRLMLFFFGLAVLNEAIWRTQTEEIWVYFKTFGLTAAIFVFFMTQGSLFRDHGTEEDDKGA
;
A
#
# COMPACT_ATOMS: atom_id res chain seq x y z
N MET A 1 -6.96 -29.54 24.98
CA MET A 1 -6.90 -29.05 23.59
C MET A 1 -5.45 -28.72 23.31
N THR A 2 -4.79 -29.52 22.48
CA THR A 2 -3.34 -29.40 22.23
C THR A 2 -3.07 -28.15 21.40
N GLU A 3 -2.46 -27.12 22.00
CA GLU A 3 -1.89 -25.99 21.26
C GLU A 3 -0.77 -26.52 20.36
N LYS A 4 -1.11 -26.90 19.13
CA LYS A 4 -0.13 -27.08 18.07
C LYS A 4 0.37 -25.69 17.70
N THR A 5 1.49 -25.29 18.27
CA THR A 5 2.28 -24.18 17.74
C THR A 5 2.50 -24.44 16.26
N PRO A 6 1.99 -23.57 15.35
CA PRO A 6 2.17 -23.79 13.93
C PRO A 6 3.67 -23.83 13.60
N PRO A 7 4.09 -24.71 12.66
CA PRO A 7 5.49 -24.83 12.34
C PRO A 7 6.04 -23.49 11.84
N LYS A 8 7.29 -23.15 12.18
CA LYS A 8 7.90 -21.84 11.91
C LYS A 8 7.86 -21.41 10.44
N TRP A 9 7.78 -22.36 9.50
CA TRP A 9 7.64 -22.11 8.06
C TRP A 9 6.23 -21.73 7.61
N ALA A 10 5.19 -21.98 8.42
CA ALA A 10 3.81 -21.70 8.03
C ALA A 10 3.54 -20.19 7.91
N LYS A 11 4.16 -19.35 8.75
CA LYS A 11 3.98 -17.90 8.68
C LYS A 11 4.56 -17.30 7.38
N PRO A 12 5.85 -17.52 7.03
CA PRO A 12 6.37 -17.04 5.75
C PRO A 12 5.60 -17.56 4.54
N VAL A 13 5.17 -18.83 4.57
CA VAL A 13 4.40 -19.40 3.45
C VAL A 13 3.04 -18.72 3.31
N LEU A 14 2.35 -18.37 4.40
CA LEU A 14 1.08 -17.65 4.32
C LEU A 14 1.25 -16.17 3.95
N GLU A 15 2.38 -15.56 4.29
CA GLU A 15 2.68 -14.16 3.97
C GLU A 15 3.13 -13.98 2.51
N PHE A 16 4.05 -14.82 2.03
CA PHE A 16 4.62 -14.71 0.69
C PHE A 16 3.98 -15.65 -0.34
N GLY A 17 3.35 -16.75 0.10
CA GLY A 17 2.73 -17.74 -0.78
C GLY A 17 1.71 -17.16 -1.74
N PRO A 18 0.73 -16.36 -1.30
CA PRO A 18 -0.23 -15.71 -2.20
C PRO A 18 0.45 -14.85 -3.27
N LEU A 19 1.49 -14.13 -2.88
CA LEU A 19 2.23 -13.25 -3.79
C LEU A 19 3.00 -14.06 -4.84
N LEU A 20 3.63 -15.17 -4.44
CA LEU A 20 4.31 -16.08 -5.36
C LEU A 20 3.33 -16.75 -6.33
N VAL A 21 2.18 -17.20 -5.85
CA VAL A 21 1.12 -17.78 -6.68
C VAL A 21 0.57 -16.75 -7.67
N PHE A 22 0.33 -15.52 -7.22
CA PHE A 22 -0.06 -14.40 -8.09
C PHE A 22 0.96 -14.17 -9.19
N PHE A 23 2.24 -14.10 -8.83
CA PHE A 23 3.30 -13.83 -9.80
C PHE A 23 3.43 -14.95 -10.84
N ALA A 24 3.39 -16.20 -10.40
CA ALA A 24 3.40 -17.36 -11.29
C ALA A 24 2.19 -17.36 -12.24
N ALA A 25 1.00 -17.11 -11.71
CA ALA A 25 -0.23 -17.01 -12.51
C ALA A 25 -0.18 -15.84 -13.50
N TYR A 26 0.31 -14.67 -13.07
CA TYR A 26 0.47 -13.49 -13.90
C TYR A 26 1.43 -13.76 -15.07
N LEU A 27 2.61 -14.32 -14.83
CA LEU A 27 3.56 -14.64 -15.90
C LEU A 27 2.98 -15.62 -16.93
N TRP A 28 2.12 -16.55 -16.48
CA TRP A 28 1.53 -17.54 -17.37
C TRP A 28 0.35 -17.00 -18.18
N LEU A 29 -0.39 -16.03 -17.63
CA LEU A 29 -1.66 -15.57 -18.18
C LEU A 29 -1.60 -14.15 -18.75
N LYS A 30 -0.55 -13.36 -18.50
CA LYS A 30 -0.48 -11.93 -18.86
C LYS A 30 -0.75 -11.60 -20.33
N ASP A 31 -0.37 -12.50 -21.26
CA ASP A 31 -0.52 -12.29 -22.70
C ASP A 31 -1.83 -12.89 -23.25
N ARG A 32 -2.72 -13.38 -22.37
CA ARG A 32 -4.00 -13.98 -22.74
C ARG A 32 -5.14 -13.00 -22.46
N VAL A 33 -6.13 -13.02 -23.34
CA VAL A 33 -7.42 -12.37 -23.14
C VAL A 33 -8.48 -13.44 -22.96
N PHE A 34 -9.36 -13.24 -21.98
CA PHE A 34 -10.44 -14.15 -21.64
C PHE A 34 -11.78 -13.46 -21.86
N THR A 35 -12.59 -13.98 -22.77
CA THR A 35 -13.95 -13.50 -22.97
C THR A 35 -14.90 -14.19 -21.99
N ILE A 36 -15.41 -13.47 -21.01
CA ILE A 36 -16.35 -13.98 -19.99
C ILE A 36 -17.67 -13.21 -20.15
N GLY A 37 -18.75 -13.90 -20.50
CA GLY A 37 -20.07 -13.27 -20.65
C GLY A 37 -20.14 -12.20 -21.74
N GLY A 38 -19.29 -12.29 -22.77
CA GLY A 38 -19.22 -11.31 -23.86
C GLY A 38 -18.34 -10.08 -23.58
N VAL A 39 -17.64 -10.05 -22.44
CA VAL A 39 -16.68 -8.99 -22.08
C VAL A 39 -15.27 -9.58 -22.09
N ASP A 40 -14.34 -8.87 -22.73
CA ASP A 40 -12.94 -9.26 -22.79
C ASP A 40 -12.18 -8.78 -21.55
N TYR A 41 -11.52 -9.71 -20.88
CA TYR A 41 -10.69 -9.46 -19.71
C TYR A 41 -9.24 -9.81 -20.00
N ASP A 42 -8.35 -8.85 -19.75
CA ASP A 42 -6.92 -9.10 -19.78
C ASP A 42 -6.52 -10.10 -18.70
N GLY A 43 -5.48 -10.91 -18.99
CA GLY A 43 -4.96 -11.91 -18.06
C GLY A 43 -4.57 -11.32 -16.70
N PHE A 44 -4.11 -10.06 -16.67
CA PHE A 44 -3.87 -9.34 -15.42
C PHE A 44 -5.12 -9.25 -14.53
N ILE A 45 -6.28 -8.97 -15.12
CA ILE A 45 -7.54 -8.76 -14.40
C ILE A 45 -8.08 -10.09 -13.89
N VAL A 46 -8.01 -11.14 -14.72
CA VAL A 46 -8.37 -12.51 -14.32
C VAL A 46 -7.51 -13.00 -13.17
N VAL A 47 -6.19 -12.80 -13.24
CA VAL A 47 -5.27 -13.19 -12.17
C VAL A 47 -5.51 -12.37 -10.90
N THR A 48 -5.80 -11.07 -11.03
CA THR A 48 -6.18 -10.22 -9.89
C THR A 48 -7.47 -10.72 -9.23
N ALA A 49 -8.49 -11.08 -10.02
CA ALA A 49 -9.75 -11.61 -9.52
C ALA A 49 -9.56 -12.92 -8.72
N GLY A 50 -8.68 -13.81 -9.18
CA GLY A 50 -8.33 -15.04 -8.46
C GLY A 50 -7.43 -14.82 -7.25
N PHE A 51 -6.55 -13.81 -7.29
CA PHE A 51 -5.63 -13.52 -6.19
C PHE A 51 -6.32 -12.96 -4.96
N ILE A 52 -7.29 -12.06 -5.12
CA ILE A 52 -8.02 -11.45 -3.99
C ILE A 52 -8.55 -12.50 -3.01
N PRO A 53 -9.34 -13.52 -3.42
CA PRO A 53 -9.83 -14.54 -2.49
C PRO A 53 -8.71 -15.40 -1.89
N ILE A 54 -7.68 -15.75 -2.67
CA ILE A 54 -6.53 -16.51 -2.16
C ILE A 54 -5.80 -15.73 -1.07
N PHE A 55 -5.52 -14.44 -1.32
CA PHE A 55 -4.89 -13.54 -0.36
C PHE A 55 -5.72 -13.40 0.92
N LEU A 56 -7.04 -13.23 0.80
CA LEU A 56 -7.94 -13.14 1.95
C LEU A 56 -7.98 -14.43 2.77
N ILE A 57 -8.00 -15.60 2.11
CA ILE A 57 -7.94 -16.90 2.78
C ILE A 57 -6.61 -17.04 3.52
N SER A 58 -5.50 -16.66 2.92
CA SER A 58 -4.19 -16.70 3.57
C SER A 58 -4.10 -15.75 4.76
N MET A 59 -4.65 -14.54 4.67
CA MET A 59 -4.77 -13.63 5.81
C MET A 59 -5.67 -14.19 6.93
N ALA A 60 -6.80 -14.82 6.59
CA ALA A 60 -7.68 -15.44 7.56
C ALA A 60 -7.02 -16.64 8.26
N LEU A 61 -6.26 -17.45 7.52
CA LEU A 61 -5.47 -18.54 8.07
C LEU A 61 -4.34 -18.01 8.95
N LEU A 62 -3.64 -16.95 8.52
CA LEU A 62 -2.60 -16.30 9.31
C LEU A 62 -3.19 -15.83 10.64
N TRP A 63 -4.32 -15.11 10.61
CA TRP A 63 -5.03 -14.67 11.81
C TRP A 63 -5.42 -15.82 12.73
N LYS A 64 -5.91 -16.94 12.19
CA LYS A 64 -6.25 -18.13 12.98
C LYS A 64 -5.03 -18.78 13.63
N LEU A 65 -3.85 -18.69 13.00
CA LEU A 65 -2.61 -19.29 13.49
C LEU A 65 -1.83 -18.37 14.45
N THR A 66 -1.89 -17.06 14.26
CA THR A 66 -1.14 -16.08 15.07
C THR A 66 -2.00 -15.39 16.12
N GLY A 67 -3.32 -15.43 15.98
CA GLY A 67 -4.27 -14.67 16.80
C GLY A 67 -4.25 -13.16 16.55
N HIS A 68 -3.37 -12.67 15.69
CA HIS A 68 -3.11 -11.24 15.50
C HIS A 68 -2.70 -10.94 14.06
N LEU A 69 -3.31 -9.92 13.46
CA LEU A 69 -2.88 -9.31 12.21
C LEU A 69 -2.38 -7.90 12.51
N SER A 70 -1.24 -7.53 11.92
CA SER A 70 -0.74 -6.17 12.06
C SER A 70 -1.69 -5.17 11.39
N ARG A 71 -1.74 -3.93 11.88
CA ARG A 71 -2.59 -2.89 11.29
C ARG A 71 -2.24 -2.64 9.82
N MET A 72 -0.96 -2.72 9.48
CA MET A 72 -0.48 -2.61 8.10
C MET A 72 -1.01 -3.75 7.21
N GLN A 73 -1.09 -4.99 7.71
CA GLN A 73 -1.70 -6.12 6.98
C GLN A 73 -3.18 -5.88 6.73
N ILE A 74 -3.92 -5.40 7.73
CA ILE A 74 -5.36 -5.10 7.60
C ILE A 74 -5.59 -4.01 6.56
N VAL A 75 -4.84 -2.90 6.64
CA VAL A 75 -4.92 -1.81 5.65
C VAL A 75 -4.61 -2.32 4.25
N THR A 76 -3.55 -3.12 4.11
CA THR A 76 -3.18 -3.74 2.83
C THR A 76 -4.29 -4.63 2.27
N ALA A 77 -4.92 -5.45 3.12
CA ALA A 77 -6.03 -6.30 2.73
C ALA A 77 -7.23 -5.49 2.24
N VAL A 78 -7.63 -4.45 2.97
CA VAL A 78 -8.71 -3.54 2.57
C VAL A 78 -8.40 -2.90 1.21
N LEU A 79 -7.17 -2.42 1.02
CA LEU A 79 -6.76 -1.81 -0.26
C LEU A 79 -6.80 -2.82 -1.41
N ILE A 80 -6.32 -4.04 -1.22
CA ILE A 80 -6.35 -5.09 -2.25
C ILE A 80 -7.81 -5.44 -2.60
N VAL A 81 -8.69 -5.58 -1.62
CA VAL A 81 -10.10 -5.90 -1.88
C VAL A 81 -10.81 -4.76 -2.62
N VAL A 82 -10.67 -3.53 -2.12
CA VAL A 82 -11.34 -2.37 -2.71
C VAL A 82 -10.76 -2.07 -4.09
N PHE A 83 -9.45 -1.81 -4.19
CA PHE A 83 -8.85 -1.40 -5.45
C PHE A 83 -8.64 -2.54 -6.43
N GLY A 84 -8.40 -3.77 -5.96
CA GLY A 84 -8.36 -4.95 -6.80
C GLY A 84 -9.75 -5.29 -7.32
N GLY A 85 -10.77 -5.32 -6.45
CA GLY A 85 -12.16 -5.56 -6.83
C GLY A 85 -12.68 -4.52 -7.81
N LEU A 86 -12.41 -3.23 -7.57
CA LEU A 86 -12.76 -2.17 -8.53
C LEU A 86 -12.02 -2.32 -9.86
N SER A 87 -10.78 -2.83 -9.88
CA SER A 87 -10.06 -3.08 -11.14
C SER A 87 -10.74 -4.18 -11.96
N VAL A 88 -11.23 -5.23 -11.29
CA VAL A 88 -11.99 -6.32 -11.92
C VAL A 88 -13.35 -5.83 -12.40
N TRP A 89 -14.02 -4.99 -11.59
CA TRP A 89 -15.35 -4.46 -11.91
C TRP A 89 -15.32 -3.49 -13.07
N PHE A 90 -14.41 -2.52 -13.06
CA PHE A 90 -14.36 -1.48 -14.09
C PHE A 90 -13.73 -1.94 -15.40
N ASN A 91 -12.73 -2.84 -15.35
CA ASN A 91 -12.06 -3.37 -16.54
C ASN A 91 -11.66 -2.26 -17.57
N ASP A 92 -11.23 -1.09 -17.07
CA ASP A 92 -10.98 0.11 -17.90
C ASP A 92 -9.54 0.64 -17.69
N PRO A 93 -8.74 0.82 -18.78
CA PRO A 93 -7.43 1.49 -18.76
C PRO A 93 -7.37 2.82 -17.99
N ARG A 94 -8.44 3.63 -18.03
CA ARG A 94 -8.54 4.92 -17.32
C ARG A 94 -8.55 4.72 -15.82
N PHE A 95 -9.18 3.64 -15.34
CA PHE A 95 -9.18 3.32 -13.92
C PHE A 95 -7.76 3.06 -13.40
N PHE A 96 -6.88 2.46 -14.22
CA PHE A 96 -5.48 2.26 -13.85
C PHE A 96 -4.71 3.57 -13.65
N LYS A 97 -5.06 4.63 -14.38
CA LYS A 97 -4.45 5.97 -14.25
C LYS A 97 -5.01 6.78 -13.07
N MET A 98 -6.30 6.60 -12.76
CA MET A 98 -6.98 7.23 -11.62
C MET A 98 -6.68 6.55 -10.28
N LYS A 99 -6.37 5.25 -10.30
CA LYS A 99 -6.11 4.43 -9.12
C LYS A 99 -5.09 5.06 -8.15
N PRO A 100 -3.91 5.56 -8.60
CA PRO A 100 -3.00 6.30 -7.72
C PRO A 100 -3.63 7.53 -7.07
N THR A 101 -4.36 8.38 -7.81
CA THR A 101 -5.04 9.56 -7.26
C THR A 101 -5.97 9.16 -6.12
N MET A 102 -6.82 8.14 -6.33
CA MET A 102 -7.76 7.68 -5.32
C MET A 102 -7.05 7.18 -4.05
N ILE A 103 -5.95 6.44 -4.21
CA ILE A 103 -5.15 5.96 -3.07
C ILE A 103 -4.54 7.13 -2.31
N TYR A 104 -3.95 8.11 -3.02
CA TYR A 104 -3.35 9.28 -2.38
C TYR A 104 -4.39 10.14 -1.65
N LEU A 105 -5.57 10.34 -2.24
CA LEU A 105 -6.67 11.04 -1.58
C LEU A 105 -7.18 10.28 -0.35
N LEU A 106 -7.28 8.96 -0.43
CA LEU A 106 -7.68 8.12 0.70
C LEU A 106 -6.68 8.25 1.86
N PHE A 107 -5.39 8.06 1.60
CA PHE A 107 -4.36 8.18 2.64
C PHE A 107 -4.26 9.61 3.16
N GLY A 108 -4.22 10.63 2.30
CA GLY A 108 -4.23 12.03 2.70
C GLY A 108 -5.45 12.38 3.55
N GLY A 109 -6.64 11.93 3.15
CA GLY A 109 -7.89 12.14 3.88
C GLY A 109 -7.91 11.44 5.23
N VAL A 110 -7.51 10.18 5.30
CA VAL A 110 -7.42 9.40 6.54
C VAL A 110 -6.44 10.07 7.53
N LEU A 111 -5.24 10.43 7.07
CA LEU A 111 -4.27 11.16 7.92
C LEU A 111 -4.80 12.53 8.35
N GLY A 112 -5.49 13.25 7.46
CA GLY A 112 -6.12 14.53 7.78
C GLY A 112 -7.22 14.41 8.84
N ILE A 113 -8.08 13.39 8.76
CA ILE A 113 -9.10 13.12 9.78
C ILE A 113 -8.43 12.79 11.13
N GLY A 114 -7.34 12.01 11.12
CA GLY A 114 -6.54 11.74 12.32
C GLY A 114 -6.01 13.04 12.95
N LEU A 115 -5.41 13.92 12.15
CA LEU A 115 -4.88 15.21 12.60
C LEU A 115 -5.97 16.12 13.17
N LEU A 116 -7.16 16.17 12.56
CA LEU A 116 -8.31 16.92 13.09
C LEU A 116 -8.78 16.41 14.45
N ARG A 117 -8.55 15.12 14.75
CA ARG A 117 -8.80 14.50 16.06
C ARG A 117 -7.60 14.64 17.02
N GLY A 118 -6.53 15.31 16.61
CA GLY A 118 -5.30 15.42 17.40
C GLY A 118 -4.51 14.11 17.53
N GLN A 119 -4.75 13.14 16.64
CA GLN A 119 -4.13 11.81 16.67
C GLN A 119 -3.27 11.56 15.44
N SER A 120 -2.08 10.98 15.65
CA SER A 120 -1.25 10.49 14.56
C SER A 120 -1.70 9.09 14.15
N TRP A 121 -2.61 9.00 13.19
CA TRP A 121 -2.98 7.68 12.64
C TRP A 121 -1.85 7.03 11.86
N LEU A 122 -0.85 7.81 11.43
CA LEU A 122 0.39 7.27 10.90
C LEU A 122 1.17 6.49 11.96
N GLN A 123 1.31 7.03 13.17
CA GLN A 123 1.96 6.37 14.32
C GLN A 123 1.27 5.05 14.64
N VAL A 124 -0.07 5.03 14.61
CA VAL A 124 -0.88 3.84 14.82
C VAL A 124 -0.56 2.78 13.77
N VAL A 125 -0.43 3.13 12.50
CA VAL A 125 -0.16 2.15 11.43
C VAL A 125 1.31 1.70 11.40
N MET A 126 2.24 2.62 11.69
CA MET A 126 3.70 2.40 11.68
C MET A 126 4.28 2.04 13.05
N GLU A 127 3.44 1.63 13.99
CA GLU A 127 3.86 1.27 15.35
C GLU A 127 4.98 0.21 15.30
N GLY A 128 6.11 0.49 15.94
CA GLY A 128 7.29 -0.38 15.96
C GLY A 128 8.21 -0.31 14.74
N VAL A 129 7.90 0.52 13.74
CA VAL A 129 8.77 0.72 12.56
C VAL A 129 9.88 1.74 12.84
N MET A 130 9.57 2.78 13.62
CA MET A 130 10.54 3.82 13.94
C MET A 130 10.26 4.49 15.29
N PRO A 131 11.31 4.76 16.09
CA PRO A 131 11.19 5.44 17.37
C PRO A 131 11.12 6.97 17.14
N LEU A 132 9.94 7.55 17.34
CA LEU A 132 9.66 8.98 17.19
C LEU A 132 8.82 9.45 18.38
N THR A 133 9.08 10.67 18.86
CA THR A 133 8.22 11.33 19.85
C THR A 133 6.80 11.55 19.30
N ASP A 134 5.80 11.62 20.18
CA ASP A 134 4.41 11.90 19.77
C ASP A 134 4.29 13.22 18.97
N GLN A 135 5.07 14.24 19.33
CA GLN A 135 5.14 15.48 18.58
C GLN A 135 5.73 15.28 17.17
N GLY A 136 6.81 14.51 17.06
CA GLY A 136 7.41 14.15 15.77
C GLY A 136 6.42 13.43 14.86
N TRP A 137 5.64 12.50 15.42
CA TRP A 137 4.58 11.79 14.72
C TRP A 137 3.47 12.71 14.20
N MET A 138 3.04 13.69 14.99
CA MET A 138 2.06 14.68 14.55
C MET A 138 2.58 15.54 13.39
N ILE A 139 3.82 16.01 13.48
CA ILE A 139 4.45 16.81 12.42
C ILE A 139 4.62 15.97 11.15
N LEU A 140 5.12 14.73 11.28
CA LEU A 140 5.32 13.82 10.16
C LEU A 140 3.98 13.50 9.47
N THR A 141 2.94 13.20 10.25
CA THR A 141 1.58 12.95 9.73
C THR A 141 1.06 14.15 8.94
N ARG A 142 1.27 15.37 9.44
CA ARG A 142 0.88 16.59 8.73
C ARG A 142 1.62 16.77 7.41
N ARG A 143 2.93 16.54 7.41
CA ARG A 143 3.76 16.66 6.20
C ARG A 143 3.42 15.58 5.18
N LEU A 144 3.21 14.34 5.62
CA LEU A 144 2.79 13.23 4.75
C LEU A 144 1.39 13.44 4.19
N MET A 145 0.44 13.92 4.99
CA MET A 145 -0.89 14.30 4.49
C MET A 145 -0.79 15.30 3.34
N LEU A 146 -0.03 16.40 3.53
CA LEU A 146 0.17 17.42 2.49
C LEU A 146 0.88 16.83 1.26
N PHE A 147 1.87 15.95 1.48
CA PHE A 147 2.58 15.27 0.41
C PHE A 147 1.65 14.36 -0.41
N PHE A 148 0.78 13.57 0.24
CA PHE A 148 -0.21 12.74 -0.44
C PHE A 148 -1.20 13.58 -1.25
N PHE A 149 -1.70 14.70 -0.71
CA PHE A 149 -2.57 15.59 -1.48
C PHE A 149 -1.83 16.22 -2.66
N GLY A 150 -0.56 16.62 -2.48
CA GLY A 150 0.29 17.10 -3.56
C GLY A 150 0.47 16.06 -4.67
N LEU A 151 0.76 14.81 -4.30
CA LEU A 151 0.86 13.69 -5.25
C LEU A 151 -0.47 13.39 -5.94
N ALA A 152 -1.60 13.52 -5.25
CA ALA A 152 -2.92 13.34 -5.84
C ALA A 152 -3.16 14.38 -6.95
N VAL A 153 -2.93 15.66 -6.65
CA VAL A 153 -3.06 16.75 -7.63
C VAL A 153 -2.08 16.58 -8.79
N LEU A 154 -0.83 16.24 -8.49
CA LEU A 154 0.20 16.06 -9.51
C LEU A 154 -0.09 14.87 -10.43
N ASN A 155 -0.49 13.72 -9.88
CA ASN A 155 -0.91 12.58 -10.69
C ASN A 155 -2.11 12.96 -11.55
N GLU A 156 -3.14 13.58 -10.96
CA GLU A 156 -4.36 14.00 -11.68
C GLU A 156 -4.06 14.95 -12.84
N ALA A 157 -3.16 15.91 -12.65
CA ALA A 157 -2.70 16.78 -13.71
C ALA A 157 -1.97 16.00 -14.81
N ILE A 158 -1.00 15.16 -14.44
CA ILE A 158 -0.15 14.44 -15.40
C ILE A 158 -0.98 13.47 -16.25
N TRP A 159 -1.82 12.63 -15.66
CA TRP A 159 -2.54 11.64 -16.46
C TRP A 159 -3.64 12.26 -17.34
N ARG A 160 -4.14 13.46 -16.99
CA ARG A 160 -5.13 14.19 -17.80
C ARG A 160 -4.53 15.03 -18.92
N THR A 161 -3.33 15.60 -18.72
CA THR A 161 -2.75 16.55 -19.69
C THR A 161 -1.56 16.00 -20.47
N GLN A 162 -0.88 14.98 -19.96
CA GLN A 162 0.35 14.44 -20.55
C GLN A 162 0.10 13.12 -21.27
N THR A 163 1.08 12.70 -22.07
CA THR A 163 1.05 11.41 -22.77
C THR A 163 1.21 10.25 -21.79
N GLU A 164 0.84 9.05 -22.26
CA GLU A 164 0.98 7.83 -21.46
C GLU A 164 2.43 7.54 -21.09
N GLU A 165 3.37 7.77 -22.00
CA GLU A 165 4.80 7.62 -21.75
C GLU A 165 5.28 8.51 -20.60
N ILE A 166 4.90 9.80 -20.63
CA ILE A 166 5.24 10.74 -19.55
C ILE A 166 4.62 10.29 -18.23
N TRP A 167 3.37 9.82 -18.24
CA TRP A 167 2.73 9.29 -17.04
C TRP A 167 3.45 8.06 -16.48
N VAL A 168 3.90 7.14 -17.33
CA VAL A 168 4.70 5.97 -16.92
C VAL A 168 6.04 6.41 -16.32
N TYR A 169 6.76 7.33 -16.96
CA TYR A 169 8.02 7.86 -16.42
C TYR A 169 7.82 8.58 -15.08
N PHE A 170 6.77 9.39 -14.97
CA PHE A 170 6.43 10.04 -13.72
C PHE A 170 6.14 9.03 -12.63
N LYS A 171 5.33 8.00 -12.90
CA LYS A 171 5.00 6.97 -11.92
C LYS A 171 6.23 6.16 -11.48
N THR A 172 7.14 5.85 -12.40
CA THR A 172 8.30 5.01 -12.10
C THR A 172 9.43 5.80 -11.44
N PHE A 173 9.80 6.95 -12.01
CA PHE A 173 10.96 7.73 -11.59
C PHE A 173 10.56 8.99 -10.83
N GLY A 174 9.56 9.72 -11.33
CA GLY A 174 9.08 10.96 -10.70
C GLY A 174 8.58 10.74 -9.28
N LEU A 175 7.74 9.73 -9.06
CA LEU A 175 7.22 9.37 -7.75
C LEU A 175 8.34 8.91 -6.82
N THR A 176 9.24 8.06 -7.30
CA THR A 176 10.39 7.56 -6.53
C THR A 176 11.29 8.72 -6.09
N ALA A 177 11.61 9.63 -7.00
CA ALA A 177 12.37 10.84 -6.71
C ALA A 177 11.62 11.76 -5.71
N ALA A 178 10.32 11.94 -5.89
CA ALA A 178 9.49 12.75 -4.99
C ALA A 178 9.48 12.19 -3.57
N ILE A 179 9.34 10.87 -3.42
CA ILE A 179 9.41 10.18 -2.12
C ILE A 179 10.80 10.36 -1.50
N PHE A 180 11.86 10.15 -2.28
CA PHE A 180 13.23 10.32 -1.79
C PHE A 180 13.50 11.74 -1.30
N VAL A 181 13.15 12.75 -2.12
CA VAL A 181 13.27 14.17 -1.74
C VAL A 181 12.42 14.48 -0.52
N PHE A 182 11.19 13.96 -0.44
CA PHE A 182 10.33 14.15 0.73
C PHE A 182 11.03 13.66 1.99
N PHE A 183 11.51 12.41 2.03
CA PHE A 183 12.19 11.87 3.21
C PHE A 183 13.51 12.56 3.52
N MET A 184 14.29 12.97 2.50
CA MET A 184 15.48 13.80 2.69
C MET A 184 15.15 15.11 3.42
N THR A 185 14.07 15.79 3.04
CA THR A 185 13.62 17.02 3.73
C THR A 185 13.10 16.76 5.15
N GLN A 186 12.77 15.51 5.49
CA GLN A 186 12.39 15.11 6.86
C GLN A 186 13.59 14.83 7.76
N GLY A 187 14.83 14.91 7.27
CA GLY A 187 16.03 14.60 8.07
C GLY A 187 16.13 15.35 9.39
N SER A 188 15.79 16.65 9.43
CA SER A 188 15.75 17.42 10.69
C SER A 188 14.69 16.89 11.65
N LEU A 189 13.52 16.50 11.14
CA LEU A 189 12.45 15.96 11.97
C LEU A 189 12.88 14.66 12.64
N PHE A 190 13.54 13.76 11.90
CA PHE A 190 14.05 12.52 12.47
C PHE A 190 15.17 12.75 13.48
N ARG A 191 16.05 13.73 13.24
CA ARG A 191 17.09 14.08 14.21
C ARG A 191 16.52 14.71 15.48
N ASP A 192 15.59 15.63 15.34
CA ASP A 192 15.11 16.46 16.46
C ASP A 192 14.01 15.74 17.28
N HIS A 193 13.34 14.74 16.70
CA HIS A 193 12.26 13.99 17.33
C HIS A 193 12.45 12.47 17.37
N GLY A 194 13.56 11.96 16.84
CA GLY A 194 13.93 10.55 16.98
C GLY A 194 14.13 10.21 18.44
N THR A 195 13.55 9.09 18.89
CA THR A 195 13.74 8.59 20.25
C THR A 195 14.76 7.44 20.29
N GLU A 196 15.56 7.29 19.23
CA GLU A 196 16.85 6.61 19.35
C GLU A 196 17.70 7.44 20.31
N GLU A 197 18.00 6.86 21.46
CA GLU A 197 19.09 7.31 22.30
C GLU A 197 20.31 7.57 21.42
N ASP A 198 20.99 8.65 21.74
CA ASP A 198 22.40 8.86 21.49
C ASP A 198 23.19 7.65 22.04
N ASP A 199 23.18 6.50 21.35
CA ASP A 199 24.24 5.49 21.47
C ASP A 199 25.48 5.98 20.70
N LYS A 200 25.87 7.20 21.04
CA LYS A 200 27.20 7.74 20.84
C LYS A 200 27.78 8.03 22.21
N GLY A 201 28.42 7.01 22.79
CA GLY A 201 29.59 7.26 23.62
C GLY A 201 29.93 6.17 24.63
N ALA A 202 30.85 5.28 24.28
CA ALA A 202 32.10 5.02 25.01
C ALA A 202 32.97 3.98 24.30
#